data_AF-A0A0G1RFK6-F1
#
_entry.id   AF-A0A0G1RFK6-F1
#
_cell.length_a   1.000
_cell.length_b   1.000
_cell.length_c   1.000
_cell.angle_alpha   90.00
_cell.angle_beta   90.00
_cell.angle_gamma   90.00
#
_symmetry.space_group_name_H-M   'P 1'
#
loop_
_entity.id
_entity.type
_entity.pdbx_description
1 polymer ?
#
loop_
_entity_poly.entity_id
_entity_poly.type
_entity_poly.pdbx_seq_one_letter_code
_entity_poly.pdbx_strand_id
1 'polypeptide(L)'
;MPIYQDIRNPSLVTRGSLDVKHLNNANFPDSSTFYKNLGLTKNLAFTILQHIKDKKGYDDVVKICNLIVEKYQKINETPETDKAESGFVYLGFQHGDYKIGFAEDLNRRRDDITLLGSEPIKWLHEIETDDMRGVERYWHNRFKSKRLRGEWYKLNSSDVKAFKRWKRIF
;
A
#
# COMPACT_ATOMS: atom_id res chain seq x y z
N MET A 1 9.30 42.26 28.86
CA MET A 1 8.32 41.47 28.08
C MET A 1 9.08 40.34 27.40
N PRO A 2 8.96 39.08 27.85
CA PRO A 2 9.73 38.00 27.26
C PRO A 2 9.00 37.44 26.03
N ILE A 3 9.82 37.27 25.01
CA ILE A 3 9.58 36.65 23.72
C ILE A 3 9.49 35.15 23.98
N TYR A 4 8.42 34.47 23.54
CA TYR A 4 8.42 33.01 23.47
C TYR A 4 8.19 32.58 22.03
N GLN A 5 9.30 32.19 21.40
CA GLN A 5 9.32 31.42 20.17
C GLN A 5 8.71 30.05 20.45
N ASP A 6 7.57 29.74 19.84
CA ASP A 6 7.07 28.37 19.78
C ASP A 6 7.61 27.68 18.52
N ILE A 7 8.89 27.34 18.59
CA ILE A 7 9.51 26.30 17.77
C ILE A 7 9.60 25.09 18.69
N ARG A 8 8.60 24.19 18.66
CA ARG A 8 8.74 22.75 18.92
C ARG A 8 7.36 22.06 18.94
N ASN A 9 7.05 21.34 17.86
CA ASN A 9 6.56 19.95 17.82
C ASN A 9 5.79 19.77 16.50
N PRO A 10 6.27 18.99 15.51
CA PRO A 10 5.42 18.58 14.41
C PRO A 10 4.46 17.55 14.97
N SER A 11 3.43 17.99 15.70
CA SER A 11 2.31 17.14 16.06
C SER A 11 1.81 16.56 14.74
N LEU A 12 2.05 15.27 14.54
CA LEU A 12 1.56 14.55 13.38
C LEU A 12 0.09 14.92 13.23
N VAL A 13 -0.30 15.41 12.07
CA VAL A 13 -1.69 15.76 11.79
C VAL A 13 -2.52 14.49 12.02
N THR A 14 -3.14 14.40 13.19
CA THR A 14 -3.99 13.27 13.55
C THR A 14 -5.35 13.46 12.91
N ARG A 15 -6.08 12.36 12.71
CA ARG A 15 -7.44 12.41 12.19
C ARG A 15 -8.33 13.38 13.00
N GLY A 16 -8.20 13.36 14.32
CA GLY A 16 -8.95 14.26 15.21
C GLY A 16 -8.65 15.74 14.98
N SER A 17 -7.42 16.12 14.59
CA SER A 17 -7.12 17.53 14.30
C SER A 17 -7.71 18.00 12.96
N LEU A 18 -7.87 17.10 11.99
CA LEU A 18 -8.59 17.37 10.73
C LEU A 18 -10.09 17.50 10.97
N ASP A 19 -10.66 16.62 11.79
CA ASP A 19 -12.09 16.65 12.15
C ASP A 19 -12.46 17.96 12.86
N VAL A 20 -11.66 18.39 13.84
CA VAL A 20 -11.85 19.68 14.53
C VAL A 20 -11.77 20.87 13.56
N LYS A 21 -10.88 20.82 12.57
CA LYS A 21 -10.78 21.88 11.55
C LYS A 21 -11.97 21.91 10.61
N HIS A 22 -12.48 20.76 10.18
CA HIS A 22 -13.70 20.67 9.37
C HIS A 22 -14.93 21.18 10.15
N LEU A 23 -15.04 20.81 11.42
CA LEU A 23 -16.13 21.29 12.28
C LEU A 23 -16.11 22.81 12.45
N ASN A 24 -14.93 23.41 12.59
CA ASN A 24 -14.78 24.86 12.72
C ASN A 24 -14.88 25.61 11.38
N ASN A 25 -14.74 24.91 10.25
CA ASN A 25 -14.84 25.48 8.92
C ASN A 25 -15.41 24.43 7.95
N ALA A 26 -16.71 24.52 7.67
CA ALA A 26 -17.39 23.59 6.77
C ALA A 26 -16.82 23.58 5.33
N ASN A 27 -16.08 24.63 4.92
CA ASN A 27 -15.36 24.68 3.64
C ASN A 27 -14.00 23.96 3.69
N PHE A 28 -13.50 23.60 4.86
CA PHE A 28 -12.32 22.74 4.99
C PHE A 28 -12.71 21.29 4.68
N PRO A 29 -11.89 20.48 3.97
CA PRO A 29 -12.30 19.12 3.62
C PRO A 29 -12.47 18.20 4.84
N ASP A 30 -13.38 17.22 4.73
CA ASP A 30 -13.57 16.20 5.77
C ASP A 30 -12.33 15.28 5.88
N SER A 31 -12.01 14.79 7.09
CA SER A 31 -10.85 13.92 7.31
C SER A 31 -10.86 12.67 6.43
N SER A 32 -12.04 12.11 6.13
CA SER A 32 -12.16 10.97 5.22
C SER A 32 -11.77 11.34 3.78
N THR A 33 -11.89 12.60 3.36
CA THR A 33 -11.37 13.10 2.08
C THR A 33 -9.85 13.00 2.06
N PHE A 34 -9.20 13.31 3.19
CA PHE A 34 -7.76 13.12 3.34
C PHE A 34 -7.44 11.62 3.23
N TYR A 35 -8.04 10.75 4.03
CA TYR A 35 -7.64 9.34 4.02
C TYR A 35 -8.07 8.54 2.77
N LYS A 36 -9.16 8.93 2.08
CA LYS A 36 -9.63 8.26 0.84
C LYS A 36 -8.90 8.74 -0.40
N ASN A 37 -8.52 10.03 -0.49
CA ASN A 37 -7.91 10.62 -1.69
C ASN A 37 -6.41 10.96 -1.54
N LEU A 38 -5.89 11.24 -0.33
CA LEU A 38 -4.45 11.41 -0.09
C LEU A 38 -3.68 10.09 0.03
N GLY A 39 -4.36 8.94 0.04
CA GLY A 39 -3.73 7.60 0.06
C GLY A 39 -2.82 7.29 -1.15
N LEU A 40 -2.79 8.17 -2.16
CA LEU A 40 -1.86 8.15 -3.29
C LEU A 40 -1.07 9.47 -3.32
N THR A 41 -0.25 9.71 -2.29
CA THR A 41 0.43 11.00 -2.04
C THR A 41 1.17 11.56 -3.27
N LYS A 42 1.76 10.70 -4.12
CA LYS A 42 2.38 11.10 -5.40
C LYS A 42 1.37 11.65 -6.40
N ASN A 43 0.29 10.92 -6.65
CA ASN A 43 -0.73 11.30 -7.64
C ASN A 43 -1.44 12.57 -7.22
N LEU A 44 -1.69 12.74 -5.92
CA LEU A 44 -2.25 13.97 -5.41
C LEU A 44 -1.27 15.15 -5.51
N ALA A 45 -0.01 14.98 -5.10
CA ALA A 45 0.99 16.03 -5.24
C ALA A 45 1.11 16.46 -6.72
N PHE A 46 1.10 15.51 -7.65
CA PHE A 46 1.07 15.80 -9.08
C PHE A 46 -0.19 16.56 -9.51
N THR A 47 -1.36 16.12 -9.05
CA THR A 47 -2.65 16.75 -9.39
C THR A 47 -2.73 18.18 -8.85
N ILE A 48 -2.24 18.41 -7.63
CA ILE A 48 -2.15 19.74 -7.01
C ILE A 48 -1.21 20.62 -7.83
N LEU A 49 -0.02 20.14 -8.18
CA LEU A 49 0.94 20.88 -9.03
C LEU A 49 0.33 21.27 -10.38
N GLN A 50 -0.42 20.37 -11.03
CA GLN A 50 -1.11 20.69 -12.28
C GLN A 50 -2.19 21.76 -12.07
N HIS A 51 -2.95 21.67 -10.99
CA HIS A 51 -4.05 22.59 -10.71
C HIS A 51 -3.59 24.01 -10.32
N ILE A 52 -2.42 24.14 -9.68
CA ILE A 52 -1.88 25.42 -9.23
C ILE A 52 -0.87 26.04 -10.21
N LYS A 53 -0.52 25.34 -11.29
CA LYS A 53 0.51 25.75 -12.27
C LYS A 53 0.32 27.18 -12.79
N ASP A 54 -0.93 27.58 -13.00
CA ASP A 54 -1.28 28.90 -13.56
C ASP A 54 -1.71 29.91 -12.49
N LYS A 55 -1.62 29.56 -11.20
CA LYS A 55 -2.04 30.39 -10.06
C LYS A 55 -0.84 30.94 -9.31
N LYS A 56 -0.86 32.25 -9.00
CA LYS A 56 0.19 32.92 -8.21
C LYS A 56 -0.06 32.77 -6.70
N GLY A 57 1.00 32.77 -5.89
CA GLY A 57 0.93 32.81 -4.42
C GLY A 57 0.89 31.45 -3.73
N TYR A 58 1.27 30.37 -4.42
CA TYR A 58 1.31 29.00 -3.89
C TYR A 58 2.74 28.41 -3.87
N ASP A 59 3.77 29.26 -3.77
CA ASP A 59 5.18 28.85 -3.87
C ASP A 59 5.58 27.83 -2.78
N ASP A 60 5.00 27.95 -1.59
CA ASP A 60 5.15 27.02 -0.48
C ASP A 60 4.52 25.66 -0.78
N VAL A 61 3.31 25.64 -1.35
CA VAL A 61 2.60 24.43 -1.76
C VAL A 61 3.35 23.72 -2.88
N VAL A 62 3.85 24.46 -3.88
CA VAL A 62 4.69 23.91 -4.96
C VAL A 62 5.94 23.24 -4.37
N LYS A 63 6.63 23.91 -3.44
CA LYS A 63 7.82 23.35 -2.78
C LYS A 63 7.50 22.06 -2.02
N ILE A 64 6.41 22.03 -1.25
CA ILE A 64 5.99 20.83 -0.51
C ILE A 64 5.63 19.69 -1.47
N CYS A 65 4.86 19.98 -2.53
CA CYS A 65 4.46 18.96 -3.50
C CYS A 65 5.66 18.39 -4.25
N ASN A 66 6.63 19.23 -4.65
CA ASN A 66 7.87 18.78 -5.28
C ASN A 66 8.70 17.90 -4.33
N LEU A 67 8.86 18.27 -3.05
CA LEU A 67 9.54 17.42 -2.07
C LEU A 67 8.87 16.06 -1.90
N ILE A 68 7.54 16.01 -1.94
CA ILE A 68 6.78 14.77 -1.90
C ILE A 68 7.01 13.97 -3.18
N VAL A 69 6.91 14.59 -4.36
CA VAL A 69 7.14 13.93 -5.65
C VAL A 69 8.56 13.38 -5.72
N GLU A 70 9.57 14.14 -5.31
CA GLU A 70 10.97 13.73 -5.23
C GLU A 70 11.19 12.61 -4.21
N LYS A 71 10.55 12.68 -3.03
CA LYS A 71 10.60 11.59 -2.05
C LYS A 71 10.01 10.31 -2.64
N TYR A 72 8.88 10.40 -3.34
CA TYR A 72 8.29 9.25 -4.01
C TYR A 72 9.10 8.80 -5.22
N GLN A 73 9.74 9.70 -5.96
CA GLN A 73 10.70 9.35 -7.01
C GLN A 73 11.86 8.61 -6.39
N LYS A 74 12.53 9.12 -5.35
CA LYS A 74 13.59 8.41 -4.60
C LYS A 74 13.17 7.11 -3.92
N ILE A 75 11.89 6.91 -3.61
CA ILE A 75 11.37 5.60 -3.15
C ILE A 75 11.18 4.64 -4.33
N ASN A 76 10.89 5.14 -5.53
CA ASN A 76 10.80 4.36 -6.76
C ASN A 76 12.15 4.29 -7.54
N GLU A 77 13.11 5.15 -7.18
CA GLU A 77 14.44 5.38 -7.76
C GLU A 77 15.54 5.22 -6.69
N THR A 78 15.23 4.62 -5.53
CA THR A 78 16.25 3.82 -4.87
C THR A 78 16.74 2.89 -5.96
N PRO A 79 18.07 2.79 -6.18
CA PRO A 79 18.55 1.73 -7.04
C PRO A 79 17.87 0.45 -6.52
N GLU A 80 17.42 -0.39 -7.45
CA GLU A 80 17.34 -1.82 -7.19
C GLU A 80 18.72 -2.19 -6.63
N THR A 81 18.93 -1.97 -5.34
CA THR A 81 20.06 -2.55 -4.65
C THR A 81 19.73 -4.01 -4.72
N ASP A 82 20.50 -4.69 -5.55
CA ASP A 82 20.67 -6.14 -5.72
C ASP A 82 20.86 -6.88 -4.38
N LYS A 83 19.91 -6.69 -3.48
CA LYS A 83 19.43 -7.73 -2.61
C LYS A 83 18.05 -8.01 -3.14
N ALA A 84 18.01 -8.89 -4.15
CA ALA A 84 16.95 -9.87 -4.28
C ALA A 84 16.45 -10.21 -2.87
N GLU A 85 15.35 -9.59 -2.43
CA GLU A 85 14.67 -10.00 -1.21
C GLU A 85 14.01 -11.33 -1.58
N SER A 86 14.84 -12.38 -1.57
CA SER A 86 14.39 -13.74 -1.80
C SER A 86 13.30 -14.04 -0.79
N GLY A 87 12.19 -14.49 -1.31
CA GLY A 87 11.03 -14.86 -0.51
C GLY A 87 10.07 -15.64 -1.36
N PHE A 88 8.80 -15.55 -1.01
CA PHE A 88 7.82 -16.49 -1.52
C PHE A 88 6.49 -15.80 -1.79
N VAL A 89 5.86 -16.16 -2.91
CA VAL A 89 4.45 -15.89 -3.18
C VAL A 89 3.65 -17.16 -2.94
N TYR A 90 2.62 -17.11 -2.09
CA TYR A 90 1.89 -18.29 -1.65
C TYR A 90 0.41 -18.26 -2.04
N LEU A 91 -0.17 -19.46 -2.06
CA LEU A 91 -1.61 -19.69 -2.19
C LEU A 91 -2.12 -20.40 -0.94
N GLY A 92 -2.96 -19.71 -0.17
CA GLY A 92 -3.68 -20.25 0.97
C GLY A 92 -5.15 -20.52 0.65
N PHE A 93 -5.78 -21.40 1.43
CA PHE A 93 -7.19 -21.75 1.31
C PHE A 93 -7.87 -21.70 2.68
N GLN A 94 -9.00 -21.02 2.76
CA GLN A 94 -9.79 -20.89 3.98
C GLN A 94 -11.26 -20.63 3.62
N HIS A 95 -12.19 -21.28 4.31
CA HIS A 95 -13.65 -21.09 4.11
C HIS A 95 -14.14 -21.16 2.65
N GLY A 96 -13.51 -22.01 1.81
CA GLY A 96 -13.91 -22.15 0.41
C GLY A 96 -13.37 -21.07 -0.53
N ASP A 97 -12.55 -20.15 -0.04
CA ASP A 97 -11.92 -19.07 -0.79
C ASP A 97 -10.39 -19.18 -0.72
N TYR A 98 -9.72 -18.55 -1.69
CA TYR A 98 -8.28 -18.63 -1.85
C TYR A 98 -7.63 -17.29 -1.56
N LYS A 99 -6.53 -17.28 -0.83
CA LYS A 99 -5.71 -16.09 -0.57
C LYS A 99 -4.41 -16.17 -1.34
N ILE A 100 -4.03 -15.07 -1.97
CA ILE A 100 -2.71 -14.91 -2.59
C ILE A 100 -1.99 -13.80 -1.82
N GLY A 101 -0.76 -14.06 -1.41
CA GLY A 101 0.09 -13.06 -0.76
C GLY A 101 1.55 -13.43 -0.88
N PHE A 102 2.44 -12.59 -0.36
CA PHE A 102 3.87 -12.91 -0.24
C PHE A 102 4.38 -12.84 1.20
N ALA A 103 5.56 -13.43 1.42
CA ALA A 103 6.35 -13.28 2.64
C ALA A 103 7.81 -13.69 2.40
N GLU A 104 8.71 -13.06 3.16
CA GLU A 104 10.12 -13.47 3.26
C GLU A 104 10.25 -14.78 4.06
N ASP A 105 9.50 -14.89 5.17
CA ASP A 105 9.44 -16.08 6.01
C ASP A 105 8.01 -16.63 6.08
N LEU A 106 7.82 -17.81 5.49
CA LEU A 106 6.52 -18.46 5.41
C LEU A 106 6.03 -19.04 6.73
N ASN A 107 6.94 -19.48 7.61
CA ASN A 107 6.57 -20.02 8.91
C ASN A 107 6.01 -18.91 9.78
N ARG A 108 6.75 -17.80 9.89
CA ARG A 108 6.29 -16.60 10.61
C ARG A 108 4.96 -16.09 10.03
N ARG A 109 4.85 -16.02 8.69
CA ARG A 109 3.61 -15.55 8.06
C ARG A 109 2.43 -16.46 8.35
N ARG A 110 2.65 -17.77 8.39
CA ARG A 110 1.62 -18.76 8.73
C ARG A 110 1.12 -18.59 10.16
N ASP A 111 2.03 -18.34 11.09
CA ASP A 111 1.70 -18.08 12.49
C ASP A 111 0.90 -16.78 12.63
N ASP A 112 1.36 -15.70 11.99
CA ASP A 112 0.66 -14.40 11.99
C ASP A 112 -0.77 -14.52 11.45
N ILE A 113 -0.95 -15.23 10.33
CA ILE A 113 -2.28 -15.42 9.72
C ILE A 113 -3.17 -16.29 10.61
N THR A 114 -2.62 -17.32 11.24
CA THR A 114 -3.37 -18.21 12.12
C THR A 114 -3.78 -17.49 13.40
N LEU A 115 -2.89 -16.68 13.98
CA LEU A 115 -3.15 -15.88 15.18
C LEU A 115 -4.24 -14.83 14.95
N LEU A 116 -4.23 -14.17 13.79
CA LEU A 116 -5.22 -13.14 13.43
C LEU A 116 -6.53 -13.70 12.86
N GLY A 117 -6.54 -14.99 12.50
CA GLY A 117 -7.68 -15.66 11.90
C GLY A 117 -8.58 -16.34 12.93
N SER A 118 -9.83 -16.58 12.56
CA SER A 118 -10.73 -17.45 13.34
C SER A 118 -10.38 -18.94 13.20
N GLU A 119 -9.70 -19.31 12.11
CA GLU A 119 -9.29 -20.67 11.77
C GLU A 119 -7.93 -20.66 11.05
N PRO A 120 -7.17 -21.75 11.10
CA PRO A 120 -5.89 -21.86 10.38
C PRO A 120 -6.09 -21.88 8.86
N ILE A 121 -5.22 -21.17 8.15
CA ILE A 121 -5.19 -21.18 6.69
C ILE A 121 -4.52 -22.47 6.18
N LYS A 122 -5.16 -23.18 5.24
CA LYS A 122 -4.55 -24.31 4.56
C LYS A 122 -3.60 -23.81 3.47
N TRP A 123 -2.31 -23.97 3.69
CA TRP A 123 -1.29 -23.69 2.69
C TRP A 123 -1.34 -24.71 1.55
N LEU A 124 -1.48 -24.22 0.31
CA LEU A 124 -1.63 -25.07 -0.87
C LEU A 124 -0.39 -25.10 -1.77
N HIS A 125 0.34 -23.98 -1.87
CA HIS A 125 1.50 -23.84 -2.74
C HIS A 125 2.30 -22.57 -2.44
N GLU A 126 3.58 -22.59 -2.77
CA GLU A 126 4.52 -21.46 -2.67
C GLU A 126 5.41 -21.37 -3.92
N ILE A 127 5.76 -20.15 -4.29
CA ILE A 127 6.62 -19.82 -5.42
C ILE A 127 7.78 -19.02 -4.87
N GLU A 128 8.98 -19.58 -4.86
CA GLU A 128 10.19 -18.88 -4.44
C GLU A 128 10.60 -17.84 -5.49
N THR A 129 10.93 -16.63 -5.09
CA THR A 129 11.30 -15.57 -6.01
C THR A 129 12.09 -14.45 -5.34
N ASP A 130 12.91 -13.76 -6.12
CA ASP A 130 13.56 -12.49 -5.74
C ASP A 130 12.70 -11.25 -6.05
N ASP A 131 11.59 -11.41 -6.77
CA ASP A 131 10.60 -10.37 -7.04
C ASP A 131 9.20 -10.77 -6.53
N MET A 132 9.08 -10.89 -5.20
CA MET A 132 7.81 -11.20 -4.53
C MET A 132 6.67 -10.27 -4.97
N ARG A 133 6.96 -8.97 -5.10
CA ARG A 133 5.97 -7.93 -5.36
C ARG A 133 5.47 -7.98 -6.81
N GLY A 134 6.35 -8.24 -7.78
CA GLY A 134 5.96 -8.39 -9.17
C GLY A 134 5.22 -9.70 -9.43
N VAL A 135 5.70 -10.82 -8.87
CA VAL A 135 5.03 -12.12 -9.00
C VAL A 135 3.65 -12.10 -8.35
N GLU A 136 3.48 -11.52 -7.16
CA GLU A 136 2.17 -11.36 -6.53
C GLU A 136 1.23 -10.51 -7.42
N ARG A 137 1.72 -9.37 -7.91
CA ARG A 137 0.96 -8.46 -8.76
C ARG A 137 0.49 -9.15 -10.05
N TYR A 138 1.33 -9.98 -10.67
CA TYR A 138 0.94 -10.78 -11.82
C TYR A 138 -0.28 -11.65 -11.50
N TRP A 139 -0.24 -12.42 -10.42
CA TRP A 139 -1.34 -13.33 -10.05
C TRP A 139 -2.61 -12.58 -9.64
N HIS A 140 -2.46 -11.47 -8.92
CA HIS A 140 -3.57 -10.57 -8.62
C HIS A 140 -4.25 -10.02 -9.88
N ASN A 141 -3.47 -9.59 -10.87
CA ASN A 141 -3.99 -9.11 -12.14
C ASN A 141 -4.65 -10.23 -12.94
N ARG A 142 -4.01 -11.40 -13.02
CA ARG A 142 -4.52 -12.58 -13.74
C ARG A 142 -5.87 -13.05 -13.18
N PHE A 143 -6.07 -13.00 -11.87
CA PHE A 143 -7.31 -13.44 -11.22
C PHE A 143 -8.24 -12.30 -10.82
N LYS A 144 -8.02 -11.09 -11.34
CA LYS A 144 -8.77 -9.88 -10.95
C LYS A 144 -10.29 -10.06 -11.08
N SER A 145 -10.78 -10.75 -12.11
CA SER A 145 -12.20 -11.01 -12.33
C SER A 145 -12.84 -11.95 -11.30
N LYS A 146 -12.02 -12.67 -10.52
CA LYS A 146 -12.45 -13.63 -9.49
C LYS A 146 -12.20 -13.12 -8.08
N ARG A 147 -11.78 -11.86 -7.93
CA ARG A 147 -11.49 -11.24 -6.63
C ARG A 147 -12.77 -11.03 -5.84
N LEU A 148 -12.75 -11.40 -4.57
CA LEU A 148 -13.85 -11.22 -3.63
C LEU A 148 -13.63 -9.96 -2.79
N ARG A 149 -12.64 -9.98 -1.89
CA ARG A 149 -12.27 -8.85 -1.01
C ARG A 149 -10.77 -8.86 -0.74
N GLY A 150 -10.13 -7.69 -0.85
CA GLY A 150 -8.68 -7.57 -0.67
C GLY A 150 -7.91 -8.59 -1.51
N GLU A 151 -7.22 -9.50 -0.83
CA GLU A 151 -6.37 -10.56 -1.40
C GLU A 151 -7.08 -11.93 -1.53
N TRP A 152 -8.41 -11.97 -1.37
CA TRP A 152 -9.21 -13.20 -1.45
C TRP A 152 -9.89 -13.37 -2.81
N TYR A 153 -9.95 -14.62 -3.30
CA TYR A 153 -10.42 -14.97 -4.65
C TYR A 153 -11.28 -16.23 -4.65
N LYS A 154 -12.23 -16.28 -5.60
CA LYS A 154 -13.00 -17.48 -5.94
C LYS A 154 -12.35 -18.23 -7.10
N LEU A 155 -11.29 -18.98 -6.82
CA LEU A 155 -10.56 -19.75 -7.82
C LEU A 155 -11.21 -21.10 -8.10
N ASN A 156 -11.14 -21.53 -9.35
CA ASN A 156 -11.53 -22.87 -9.76
C ASN A 156 -10.30 -23.80 -9.85
N SER A 157 -10.53 -25.09 -10.13
CA SER A 157 -9.46 -26.08 -10.21
C SER A 157 -8.40 -25.77 -11.27
N SER A 158 -8.78 -25.14 -12.39
CA SER A 158 -7.84 -24.74 -13.45
C SER A 158 -6.94 -23.58 -13.02
N ASP A 159 -7.47 -22.62 -12.24
CA ASP A 159 -6.70 -21.50 -11.70
C ASP A 159 -5.66 -21.99 -10.69
N VAL A 160 -6.08 -22.87 -9.77
CA VAL A 160 -5.18 -23.45 -8.76
C VAL A 160 -4.07 -24.26 -9.45
N LYS A 161 -4.42 -25.02 -10.50
CA LYS A 161 -3.42 -25.73 -11.32
C LYS A 161 -2.48 -24.76 -12.02
N ALA A 162 -2.95 -23.63 -12.53
CA ALA A 162 -2.09 -22.63 -13.15
C ALA A 162 -1.09 -22.04 -12.15
N PHE A 163 -1.56 -21.68 -10.95
CA PHE A 163 -0.69 -21.18 -9.88
C PHE A 163 0.39 -22.21 -9.48
N LYS A 164 -0.02 -23.47 -9.26
CA LYS A 164 0.87 -24.57 -8.87
C LYS A 164 1.93 -24.96 -9.91
N ARG A 165 1.84 -24.48 -11.15
CA ARG A 165 2.87 -24.73 -12.18
C ARG A 165 4.14 -23.94 -11.93
N TRP A 166 4.04 -22.81 -11.23
CA TRP A 166 5.20 -21.99 -10.91
C TRP A 166 5.82 -22.53 -9.62
N LYS A 167 7.13 -22.79 -9.62
CA LYS A 167 7.85 -23.31 -8.45
C LYS A 167 8.87 -22.31 -7.92
N ARG A 168 9.70 -21.76 -8.82
CA ARG A 168 10.73 -20.77 -8.52
C ARG A 168 10.87 -19.82 -9.71
N ILE A 169 11.11 -18.53 -9.46
CA ILE A 169 11.28 -17.47 -10.48
C ILE A 169 12.33 -16.49 -9.98
N PHE A 170 13.41 -16.33 -10.75
CA PHE A 170 14.50 -15.37 -10.53
C PHE A 170 14.80 -14.69 -11.87
#